data_AF-A0A0G1NZ42-F1
#
_entry.id   AF-A0A0G1NZ42-F1
#
_cell.length_a   1.000
_cell.length_b   1.000
_cell.length_c   1.000
_cell.angle_alpha   90.00
_cell.angle_beta   90.00
_cell.angle_gamma   90.00
#
_symmetry.space_group_name_H-M   'P 1'
#
loop_
_entity.id
_entity.type
_entity.pdbx_description
1 polymer ?
#
loop_
_entity_poly.entity_id
_entity_poly.type
_entity_poly.pdbx_seq_one_letter_code
_entity_poly.pdbx_strand_id
1 'polypeptide(L)'
;MKQRLEADKMDSAQTVSAFVQTTRDKVSVINNKLQRLLDGYLDQLIDQETYKQEKNKLVSSKKSLEENLLTLERTQTGWIEPFSKWIDQAENLPAVAECGTLLEQKSAAKLLFGSNLQLSASEASGTAQSPWDFLQETKNSFKNSEIFADCAILEPKVGLEPTTCGLRYRCSTR
;
A
#
# COMPACT_ATOMS: atom_id res chain seq x y z
N MET A 1 -18.10 -11.68 9.24
CA MET A 1 -16.65 -11.48 9.01
C MET A 1 -16.01 -12.64 8.26
N LYS A 2 -16.21 -13.90 8.69
CA LYS A 2 -15.68 -15.09 7.99
C LYS A 2 -16.02 -15.14 6.49
N GLN A 3 -17.28 -14.89 6.11
CA GLN A 3 -17.68 -14.83 4.68
C GLN A 3 -16.95 -13.76 3.86
N ARG A 4 -16.67 -12.58 4.44
CA ARG A 4 -15.90 -11.53 3.76
C ARG A 4 -14.43 -11.93 3.62
N LEU A 5 -13.85 -12.57 4.64
CA LEU A 5 -12.49 -13.09 4.56
C LEU A 5 -12.32 -14.12 3.42
N GLU A 6 -13.30 -15.01 3.22
CA GLU A 6 -13.26 -15.95 2.10
C GLU A 6 -13.37 -15.24 0.73
N ALA A 7 -14.19 -14.19 0.62
CA ALA A 7 -14.24 -13.37 -0.58
C ALA A 7 -12.90 -12.65 -0.83
N ASP A 8 -12.31 -12.02 0.19
CA ASP A 8 -11.04 -11.32 0.09
C ASP A 8 -9.87 -12.26 -0.30
N LYS A 9 -9.91 -13.52 0.16
CA LYS A 9 -8.97 -14.56 -0.27
C LYS A 9 -9.07 -14.83 -1.78
N MET A 10 -10.29 -14.98 -2.29
CA MET A 10 -10.54 -15.24 -3.71
C MET A 10 -10.15 -14.02 -4.57
N ASP A 11 -10.55 -12.83 -4.16
CA ASP A 11 -10.24 -11.58 -4.87
C ASP A 11 -8.72 -11.31 -4.88
N SER A 12 -8.04 -11.56 -3.76
CA SER A 12 -6.58 -11.50 -3.68
C SER A 12 -5.93 -12.49 -4.63
N ALA A 13 -6.38 -13.75 -4.67
CA ALA A 13 -5.84 -14.75 -5.60
C ALA A 13 -6.04 -14.37 -7.07
N GLN A 14 -7.20 -13.78 -7.41
CA GLN A 14 -7.50 -13.35 -8.77
C GLN A 14 -6.64 -12.15 -9.19
N THR A 15 -6.61 -11.08 -8.38
CA THR A 15 -5.78 -9.88 -8.63
C THR A 15 -4.29 -10.24 -8.71
N VAL A 16 -3.86 -11.10 -7.80
CA VAL A 16 -2.81 -12.12 -7.92
C VAL A 16 -2.38 -12.48 -9.33
N SER A 17 -3.12 -13.45 -9.84
CA SER A 17 -2.92 -14.07 -11.14
C SER A 17 -2.87 -13.06 -12.28
N ALA A 18 -3.73 -12.04 -12.26
CA ALA A 18 -3.77 -10.99 -13.26
C ALA A 18 -2.48 -10.16 -13.24
N PHE A 19 -2.04 -9.72 -12.06
CA PHE A 19 -0.80 -8.96 -11.93
C PHE A 19 0.41 -9.77 -12.37
N VAL A 20 0.49 -11.03 -11.95
CA VAL A 20 1.59 -11.92 -12.36
C VAL A 20 1.60 -12.11 -13.87
N GLN A 21 0.44 -12.30 -14.50
CA GLN A 21 0.34 -12.42 -15.96
C GLN A 21 0.83 -11.15 -16.66
N THR A 22 0.36 -9.97 -16.23
CA THR A 22 0.83 -8.69 -16.82
C THR A 22 2.33 -8.48 -16.65
N THR A 23 2.90 -8.94 -15.53
CA THR A 23 4.34 -8.85 -15.25
C THR A 23 5.13 -9.79 -16.15
N ARG A 24 4.64 -11.02 -16.37
CA ARG A 24 5.23 -11.97 -17.34
C ARG A 24 5.20 -11.43 -18.77
N ASP A 25 4.10 -10.80 -19.17
CA ASP A 25 3.99 -10.18 -20.49
C ASP A 25 5.01 -9.04 -20.67
N LYS A 26 5.18 -8.19 -19.65
CA LYS A 26 6.23 -7.15 -19.63
C LYS A 26 7.63 -7.73 -19.74
N VAL A 27 7.93 -8.82 -19.01
CA VAL A 27 9.22 -9.52 -19.10
C VAL A 27 9.45 -10.10 -20.51
N SER A 28 8.42 -10.67 -21.14
CA SER A 28 8.48 -11.14 -22.53
C SER A 28 8.82 -10.01 -23.51
N VAL A 29 8.16 -8.85 -23.37
CA VAL A 29 8.46 -7.65 -24.17
C VAL A 29 9.91 -7.20 -23.98
N ILE A 30 10.43 -7.21 -22.75
CA ILE A 30 11.84 -6.86 -22.48
C ILE A 30 12.80 -7.88 -23.12
N ASN A 31 12.48 -9.18 -23.05
CA ASN A 31 13.30 -10.21 -23.69
C ASN A 31 13.34 -10.02 -25.22
N ASN A 32 12.21 -9.70 -25.85
CA ASN A 32 12.16 -9.39 -27.29
C ASN A 32 12.98 -8.14 -27.65
N LYS A 33 12.96 -7.11 -26.80
CA LYS A 33 13.80 -5.91 -26.96
C LYS A 33 15.29 -6.25 -26.83
N LEU A 34 15.66 -7.11 -25.88
CA LEU A 34 17.04 -7.57 -25.70
C LEU A 34 17.53 -8.38 -26.91
N GLN A 35 16.69 -9.22 -27.50
CA GLN A 35 17.00 -9.94 -28.75
C GLN A 35 17.23 -8.96 -29.91
N ARG A 36 16.29 -8.05 -30.17
CA ARG A 36 16.47 -7.01 -31.20
C ARG A 36 17.71 -6.14 -31.00
N LEU A 37 18.03 -5.81 -29.75
CA LEU A 37 19.22 -5.04 -29.40
C LEU A 37 20.51 -5.83 -29.72
N LEU A 38 20.50 -7.15 -29.50
CA LEU A 38 21.60 -8.04 -29.88
C LEU A 38 21.74 -8.10 -31.42
N ASP A 39 20.63 -8.32 -32.13
CA ASP A 39 20.63 -8.42 -33.59
C ASP A 39 21.16 -7.13 -34.24
N GLY A 40 20.68 -5.97 -33.79
CA GLY A 40 21.17 -4.68 -34.29
C GLY A 40 22.65 -4.39 -33.99
N TYR A 41 23.20 -4.97 -32.92
CA TYR A 41 24.65 -4.90 -32.65
C TYR A 41 25.45 -5.81 -33.58
N LEU A 42 24.94 -7.02 -33.87
CA LEU A 42 25.57 -7.95 -34.82
C LEU A 42 25.58 -7.40 -36.24
N ASP A 43 24.51 -6.70 -36.64
CA ASP A 43 24.41 -6.00 -37.93
C ASP A 43 25.22 -4.70 -38.00
N GLN A 44 26.01 -4.37 -36.96
CA GLN A 44 26.83 -3.15 -36.84
C GLN A 44 26.05 -1.83 -36.91
N LEU A 45 24.74 -1.84 -36.65
CA LEU A 45 23.90 -0.64 -36.63
C LEU A 45 24.10 0.21 -35.36
N ILE A 46 24.71 -0.37 -34.31
CA ILE A 46 24.83 0.23 -32.98
C ILE A 46 26.27 0.08 -32.48
N ASP A 47 26.82 1.13 -31.88
CA ASP A 47 28.14 1.07 -31.24
C ASP A 47 28.14 0.27 -29.93
N GLN A 48 29.30 -0.28 -29.57
CA GLN A 48 29.47 -1.11 -28.39
C GLN A 48 29.09 -0.38 -27.10
N GLU A 49 29.39 0.92 -26.99
CA GLU A 49 29.08 1.71 -25.78
C GLU A 49 27.57 1.86 -25.61
N THR A 50 26.87 2.24 -26.68
CA THR A 50 25.40 2.36 -26.69
C THR A 50 24.72 1.03 -26.37
N TYR A 51 25.21 -0.08 -26.94
CA TYR A 51 24.70 -1.42 -26.62
C TYR A 51 24.79 -1.74 -25.12
N LYS A 52 25.96 -1.50 -24.49
CA LYS A 52 26.16 -1.77 -23.05
C LYS A 52 25.21 -0.96 -22.18
N GLN A 53 25.04 0.34 -22.49
CA GLN A 53 24.17 1.23 -21.73
C GLN A 53 22.70 0.77 -21.81
N GLU A 54 22.18 0.53 -23.01
CA GLU A 54 20.78 0.10 -23.20
C GLU A 54 20.53 -1.30 -22.64
N LYS A 55 21.48 -2.23 -22.80
CA LYS A 55 21.40 -3.56 -22.19
C LYS A 55 21.27 -3.47 -20.68
N ASN A 56 22.08 -2.64 -20.02
CA ASN A 56 22.04 -2.49 -18.57
C ASN A 56 20.70 -1.93 -18.10
N LYS A 57 20.13 -0.95 -18.80
CA LYS A 57 18.78 -0.40 -18.51
C LYS A 57 17.68 -1.46 -18.63
N LEU A 58 17.73 -2.28 -19.68
CA LEU A 58 16.75 -3.34 -19.91
C LEU A 58 16.87 -4.48 -18.88
N VAL A 59 18.10 -4.88 -18.55
CA VAL A 59 18.36 -5.92 -17.55
C VAL A 59 17.99 -5.46 -16.14
N SER A 60 18.27 -4.21 -15.77
CA SER A 60 17.87 -3.67 -14.47
C SER A 60 16.34 -3.60 -14.33
N SER A 61 15.64 -3.18 -15.38
CA SER A 61 14.18 -3.16 -15.43
C SER A 61 13.59 -4.56 -15.29
N LYS A 62 14.16 -5.56 -15.99
CA LYS A 62 13.77 -6.97 -15.85
C LYS A 62 13.95 -7.46 -14.42
N LYS A 63 15.12 -7.21 -13.82
CA LYS A 63 15.44 -7.62 -12.45
C LYS A 63 14.47 -7.00 -11.43
N SER A 64 14.16 -5.72 -11.59
CA SER A 64 13.17 -5.05 -10.74
C SER A 64 11.77 -5.68 -10.83
N LEU A 65 11.33 -6.07 -12.03
CA LEU A 65 10.06 -6.78 -12.20
C LEU A 65 10.06 -8.17 -11.54
N GLU A 66 11.17 -8.91 -11.62
CA GLU A 66 11.34 -10.20 -10.96
C GLU A 66 11.34 -10.06 -9.43
N GLU A 67 12.02 -9.04 -8.89
CA GLU A 67 12.01 -8.73 -7.46
C GLU A 67 10.62 -8.35 -6.95
N ASN A 68 9.88 -7.55 -7.73
CA ASN A 68 8.49 -7.20 -7.40
C ASN A 68 7.59 -8.44 -7.34
N LEU A 69 7.79 -9.40 -8.25
CA LEU A 69 7.04 -10.66 -8.28
C LEU A 69 7.34 -11.50 -7.02
N LEU A 70 8.63 -11.67 -6.69
CA LEU A 70 9.05 -12.38 -5.47
C LEU A 70 8.51 -11.71 -4.19
N THR A 71 8.44 -10.37 -4.18
CA THR A 71 7.92 -9.61 -3.04
C THR A 71 6.41 -9.78 -2.90
N LEU A 72 5.69 -9.84 -4.01
CA LEU A 72 4.25 -10.09 -4.03
C LEU A 72 3.92 -11.49 -3.50
N GLU A 73 4.64 -12.52 -3.99
CA GLU A 73 4.46 -13.91 -3.52
C GLU A 73 4.66 -14.04 -2.00
N ARG A 74 5.56 -13.24 -1.41
CA ARG A 74 5.83 -13.25 0.02
C ARG A 74 4.80 -12.49 0.86
N THR A 75 4.31 -11.36 0.36
CA THR A 75 3.49 -10.43 1.18
C THR A 75 1.99 -10.67 1.05
N GLN A 76 1.53 -11.22 -0.08
CA GLN A 76 0.12 -11.25 -0.43
C GLN A 76 -0.74 -12.07 0.54
N THR A 77 -0.28 -13.25 0.96
CA THR A 77 -1.06 -14.16 1.81
C THR A 77 -0.75 -14.03 3.30
N GLY A 78 0.28 -13.25 3.66
CA GLY A 78 0.79 -13.17 5.03
C GLY A 78 -0.19 -12.60 6.05
N TRP A 79 -1.17 -11.79 5.64
CA TRP A 79 -2.17 -11.19 6.54
C TRP A 79 -3.43 -12.07 6.73
N ILE A 80 -3.68 -13.00 5.81
CA ILE A 80 -4.90 -13.81 5.78
C ILE A 80 -4.95 -14.77 6.98
N GLU A 81 -3.83 -15.45 7.27
CA GLU A 81 -3.75 -16.39 8.39
C GLU A 81 -3.85 -15.68 9.77
N PRO A 82 -3.09 -14.59 10.05
CA PRO A 82 -3.28 -13.81 11.27
C PRO A 82 -4.71 -13.28 11.44
N PHE A 83 -5.33 -12.82 10.36
CA PHE A 83 -6.69 -12.28 10.42
C PHE A 83 -7.73 -13.36 10.69
N SER A 84 -7.59 -14.55 10.11
CA SER A 84 -8.43 -15.71 10.45
C SER A 84 -8.33 -16.04 11.94
N LYS A 85 -7.11 -16.14 12.48
CA LYS A 85 -6.86 -16.40 13.90
C LYS A 85 -7.49 -15.31 14.78
N TRP A 86 -7.41 -14.05 14.36
CA TRP A 86 -8.02 -12.95 15.10
C TRP A 86 -9.54 -13.04 15.15
N ILE A 87 -10.21 -13.41 14.04
CA ILE A 87 -11.67 -13.60 14.03
C ILE A 87 -12.08 -14.72 15.00
N ASP A 88 -11.35 -15.84 14.99
CA ASP A 88 -11.64 -16.97 15.89
C ASP A 88 -11.41 -16.58 17.35
N GLN A 89 -10.36 -15.80 17.65
CA GLN A 89 -10.15 -15.24 18.98
C GLN A 89 -11.30 -14.31 19.38
N ALA A 90 -11.71 -13.40 18.49
CA ALA A 90 -12.77 -12.44 18.74
C ALA A 90 -14.13 -13.09 19.01
N GLU A 91 -14.44 -14.20 18.33
CA GLU A 91 -15.66 -14.98 18.55
C GLU A 91 -15.70 -15.61 19.94
N ASN A 92 -14.55 -15.99 20.50
CA ASN A 92 -14.42 -16.60 21.82
C ASN A 92 -14.34 -15.59 22.98
N LEU A 93 -14.07 -14.30 22.70
CA LEU A 93 -13.93 -13.26 23.73
C LEU A 93 -15.11 -13.12 24.69
N PRO A 94 -16.39 -13.17 24.25
CA PRO A 94 -17.53 -13.03 25.16
C PRO A 94 -17.56 -14.14 26.21
N ALA A 95 -17.31 -15.38 25.78
CA ALA A 95 -17.26 -16.54 26.68
C ALA A 95 -16.12 -16.41 27.71
N VAL A 96 -14.96 -15.88 27.29
CA VAL A 96 -13.83 -15.61 28.18
C VAL A 96 -14.14 -14.47 29.16
N ALA A 97 -14.90 -13.46 28.74
CA ALA A 97 -15.31 -12.37 29.62
C ALA A 97 -16.27 -12.87 30.72
N GLU A 98 -17.23 -13.72 30.36
CA GLU A 98 -18.26 -14.21 31.29
C GLU A 98 -17.78 -15.34 32.20
N CYS A 99 -17.02 -16.30 31.67
CA CYS A 99 -16.67 -17.55 32.36
C CYS A 99 -15.16 -17.82 32.44
N GLY A 100 -14.32 -16.94 31.90
CA GLY A 100 -12.87 -17.16 31.83
C GLY A 100 -12.14 -16.94 33.16
N THR A 101 -10.93 -17.51 33.23
CA THR A 101 -10.02 -17.28 34.35
C THR A 101 -9.42 -15.86 34.30
N LEU A 102 -8.97 -15.34 35.45
CA LEU A 102 -8.40 -13.98 35.55
C LEU A 102 -7.17 -13.77 34.63
N LEU A 103 -6.44 -14.85 34.31
CA LEU A 103 -5.33 -14.81 33.36
C LEU A 103 -5.80 -14.68 31.90
N GLU A 104 -6.87 -15.38 31.53
CA GLU A 104 -7.47 -15.30 30.19
C GLU A 104 -8.16 -13.96 29.95
N GLN A 105 -8.85 -13.43 30.96
CA GLN A 105 -9.42 -12.09 30.91
C GLN A 105 -8.33 -11.03 30.74
N LYS A 106 -7.20 -11.18 31.45
CA LYS A 106 -6.04 -10.29 31.29
C LYS A 106 -5.42 -10.35 29.90
N SER A 107 -5.26 -11.55 29.33
CA SER A 107 -4.70 -11.71 27.98
C SER A 107 -5.66 -11.16 26.91
N ALA A 108 -6.96 -11.40 27.06
CA ALA A 108 -8.02 -10.86 26.21
C ALA A 108 -8.07 -9.32 26.26
N ALA A 109 -8.03 -8.73 27.45
CA ALA A 109 -8.00 -7.27 27.61
C ALA A 109 -6.78 -6.65 26.93
N LYS A 110 -5.60 -7.29 27.04
CA LYS A 110 -4.39 -6.85 26.34
C LYS A 110 -4.53 -6.93 24.81
N LEU A 111 -5.19 -7.95 24.28
CA LEU A 111 -5.42 -8.08 22.83
C LEU A 111 -6.38 -7.02 22.29
N LEU A 112 -7.43 -6.69 23.05
CA LEU A 112 -8.45 -5.71 22.63
C LEU A 112 -7.98 -4.26 22.74
N PHE A 113 -7.43 -3.89 23.90
CA PHE A 113 -7.10 -2.50 24.20
C PHE A 113 -5.63 -2.15 23.90
N GLY A 114 -4.78 -3.17 23.68
CA GLY A 114 -3.35 -2.97 23.49
C GLY A 114 -2.66 -2.43 24.74
N SER A 115 -1.70 -1.53 24.55
CA SER A 115 -0.90 -0.93 25.63
C SER A 115 -1.54 0.31 26.25
N ASN A 116 -2.59 0.86 25.66
CA ASN A 116 -3.12 2.19 26.01
C ASN A 116 -4.31 2.07 26.97
N LEU A 117 -4.09 1.40 28.11
CA LEU A 117 -5.07 1.31 29.20
C LEU A 117 -4.97 2.55 30.10
N GLN A 118 -6.11 3.05 30.55
CA GLN A 118 -6.21 4.14 31.52
C GLN A 118 -6.45 3.56 32.91
N LEU A 119 -5.77 4.10 33.92
CA LEU A 119 -5.95 3.73 35.32
C LEU A 119 -6.73 4.82 36.05
N SER A 120 -7.88 4.47 36.60
CA SER A 120 -8.72 5.37 37.40
C SER A 120 -9.19 4.66 38.65
N ALA A 121 -9.03 5.27 39.83
CA ALA A 121 -9.50 4.70 41.11
C ALA A 121 -9.03 3.25 41.37
N SER A 122 -7.78 2.94 41.01
CA SER A 122 -7.18 1.59 41.11
C SER A 122 -7.78 0.53 40.16
N GLU A 123 -8.60 0.94 39.20
CA GLU A 123 -9.16 0.09 38.15
C GLU A 123 -8.56 0.44 36.79
N ALA A 124 -8.11 -0.57 36.05
CA ALA A 124 -7.61 -0.40 34.70
C ALA A 124 -8.77 -0.53 33.71
N SER A 125 -9.04 0.54 32.96
CA SER A 125 -10.08 0.62 31.94
C SER A 125 -9.48 0.91 30.57
N GLY A 126 -10.20 0.55 29.51
CA GLY A 126 -9.78 0.80 28.13
C GLY A 126 -10.99 1.11 27.27
N THR A 127 -10.84 2.06 26.36
CA THR A 127 -11.82 2.32 25.30
C THR A 127 -11.28 1.74 24.01
N ALA A 128 -12.04 0.87 23.35
CA ALA A 128 -11.70 0.40 22.02
C ALA A 128 -11.84 1.59 21.05
N GLN A 129 -10.71 2.17 20.64
CA GLN A 129 -10.70 3.21 19.61
C GLN A 129 -10.80 2.54 18.25
N SER A 130 -11.80 2.91 17.44
CA SER A 130 -11.83 2.48 16.06
C SER A 130 -10.73 3.28 15.33
N PRO A 131 -9.84 2.62 14.56
CA PRO A 131 -8.79 3.32 13.81
C PRO A 131 -9.33 4.39 12.85
N TRP A 132 -10.64 4.38 12.57
CA TRP A 132 -11.32 5.26 11.63
C TRP A 132 -12.24 6.28 12.32
N ASP A 133 -12.26 6.35 13.66
CA ASP A 133 -13.11 7.30 14.40
C ASP A 133 -12.78 8.76 14.07
N PHE A 134 -11.50 9.04 13.77
CA PHE A 134 -11.06 10.37 13.32
C PHE A 134 -11.74 10.80 12.01
N LEU A 135 -12.20 9.87 11.16
CA LEU A 135 -12.96 10.20 9.95
C LEU A 135 -14.38 10.68 10.26
N GLN A 136 -14.94 10.33 11.41
CA GLN A 136 -16.22 10.87 11.87
C GLN A 136 -16.03 12.25 12.50
N GLU A 137 -14.96 12.44 13.28
CA GLU A 137 -14.60 13.72 13.87
C GLU A 137 -14.31 14.79 12.81
N THR A 138 -13.66 14.43 11.69
CA THR A 138 -13.42 15.36 10.58
C THR A 138 -14.69 15.81 9.86
N LYS A 139 -15.71 14.94 9.72
CA LYS A 139 -17.04 15.36 9.21
C LYS A 139 -17.71 16.37 10.14
N ASN A 140 -17.48 16.26 11.46
CA ASN A 140 -17.97 17.22 12.44
C ASN A 140 -17.13 18.51 12.48
N SER A 141 -15.83 18.43 12.18
CA SER A 141 -14.91 19.59 12.13
C SER A 141 -14.97 20.39 10.83
N PHE A 142 -15.47 19.82 9.72
CA PHE A 142 -15.77 20.55 8.48
C PHE A 142 -16.81 21.68 8.66
N LYS A 143 -17.48 21.74 9.83
CA LYS A 143 -18.33 22.88 10.23
C LYS A 143 -17.54 24.07 10.80
N ASN A 144 -16.25 23.90 11.08
CA ASN A 144 -15.32 24.96 11.49
C ASN A 144 -14.22 25.08 10.43
N SER A 145 -14.56 25.74 9.32
CA SER A 145 -13.85 25.72 8.03
C SER A 145 -12.55 26.53 7.95
N GLU A 146 -11.98 27.01 9.06
CA GLU A 146 -10.88 27.99 8.99
C GLU A 146 -9.48 27.44 9.29
N ILE A 147 -9.34 26.17 9.71
CA ILE A 147 -8.04 25.67 10.21
C ILE A 147 -7.39 24.60 9.29
N PHE A 148 -8.10 24.08 8.29
CA PHE A 148 -7.58 22.97 7.45
C PHE A 148 -7.25 23.34 6.00
N ALA A 149 -7.03 24.62 5.69
CA ALA A 149 -6.63 25.04 4.34
C ALA A 149 -5.22 24.52 3.95
N ASP A 150 -4.35 24.22 4.93
CA ASP A 150 -2.93 23.94 4.68
C ASP A 150 -2.56 22.45 4.58
N CYS A 151 -3.50 21.52 4.82
CA CYS A 151 -3.23 20.07 4.75
C CYS A 151 -4.05 19.32 3.69
N ALA A 152 -4.92 20.01 2.95
CA ALA A 152 -5.58 19.44 1.79
C ALA A 152 -4.60 19.42 0.61
N ILE A 153 -3.72 18.41 0.57
CA ILE A 153 -3.04 18.04 -0.68
C ILE A 153 -4.12 17.45 -1.60
N LEU A 154 -4.89 18.34 -2.23
CA LEU A 154 -5.69 18.01 -3.39
C LEU A 154 -4.71 17.89 -4.55
N GLU A 155 -4.68 16.72 -5.19
CA GLU A 155 -3.86 16.49 -6.37
C GLU A 155 -4.08 17.63 -7.40
N PRO A 156 -3.03 18.33 -7.85
CA PRO A 156 -3.19 19.38 -8.83
C PRO A 156 -3.67 18.77 -10.16
N LYS A 157 -4.68 19.39 -10.78
CA LYS A 157 -5.26 18.98 -12.08
C LYS A 157 -4.32 19.16 -13.29
N VAL A 158 -3.01 19.38 -13.08
CA VAL A 158 -2.05 19.67 -14.14
C VAL A 158 -0.96 18.61 -14.10
N GLY A 159 -0.67 18.01 -15.27
CA GLY A 159 0.36 16.99 -15.43
C GLY A 159 1.78 17.52 -15.11
N LEU A 160 2.71 16.58 -14.94
CA LEU A 160 4.13 16.73 -14.59
C LEU A 160 5.00 17.48 -15.63
N GLU A 161 4.47 18.47 -16.34
CA GLU A 161 5.27 19.34 -17.22
C GLU A 161 5.43 20.74 -16.62
N PRO A 162 6.66 21.31 -16.63
CA PRO A 162 6.88 22.66 -16.13
C PRO A 162 6.16 23.67 -17.03
N THR A 163 5.28 24.48 -16.42
CA THR A 163 4.58 25.56 -17.11
C THR A 163 5.58 26.60 -17.60
N THR A 164 5.67 26.80 -18.91
CA THR A 164 6.55 27.81 -19.52
C THR A 164 5.96 29.21 -19.30
N CYS A 165 6.44 29.92 -18.28
CA CYS A 165 6.13 31.33 -18.09
C CYS A 165 6.84 32.17 -19.16
N GLY A 166 6.10 32.57 -20.20
CA GLY A 166 6.57 33.56 -21.16
C GLY A 166 6.79 34.90 -20.49
N LEU A 167 8.03 35.40 -20.50
CA LEU A 167 8.38 36.75 -20.06
C LEU A 167 7.65 37.78 -20.94
N ARG A 168 6.63 38.44 -20.40
CA ARG A 168 6.11 39.68 -20.99
C ARG A 168 6.75 40.89 -20.29
N TYR A 169 7.62 41.54 -21.05
CA TYR A 169 8.13 42.88 -20.82
C TYR A 169 7.02 43.96 -20.84
N ARG A 170 7.31 45.08 -20.15
CA ARG A 170 6.74 46.46 -20.20
C ARG A 170 5.42 46.69 -19.43
N CYS A 171 5.20 47.81 -18.72
CA CYS A 171 5.82 49.15 -18.79
C CYS A 171 5.66 49.95 -17.47
N SER A 172 6.42 51.04 -17.42
CA SER A 172 6.54 52.11 -16.41
C SER A 172 5.28 52.99 -16.22
N THR A 173 5.34 53.82 -15.16
CA THR A 173 4.43 54.85 -14.59
C THR A 173 3.56 54.34 -13.44
N ARG A 174 3.53 54.96 -12.26
CA ARG A 174 3.64 56.39 -11.88
C ARG A 174 4.48 56.57 -10.61
#